data_AF-A0A964YSM0-F1
#
_entry.id   AF-A0A964YSM0-F1
#
_cell.length_a   1.000
_cell.length_b   1.000
_cell.length_c   1.000
_cell.angle_alpha   90.00
_cell.angle_beta   90.00
_cell.angle_gamma   90.00
#
_symmetry.space_group_name_H-M   'P 1'
#
loop_
_entity.id
_entity.type
_entity.pdbx_description
1 polymer ?
#
loop_
_entity_poly.entity_id
_entity_poly.type
_entity_poly.pdbx_seq_one_letter_code
_entity_poly.pdbx_strand_id
1 'polypeptide(L)'
;MGKNIMVVYQDRKNQFWFGSWETGVYRYDGNKLVNYTTKHGLLNNRIDEIKEDELGNIYFSSANATSSISKFNGSYFTTVRAVPSNDWKLLPTDIWFEHSYGNTGKVYRYDGATLHELQFPKPPNLSNPFDVYSIYEDNKGCMWFGTNPVGVCRFDGTSYEWITEEDVTEFRNEGANGVRSIIQDKNGEKEQSFGRVPFIGKRQ
;
A
#
# COMPACT_ATOMS: atom_id res chain seq x y z
N MET A 1 14.09 -11.68 -17.19
CA MET A 1 13.21 -11.16 -16.11
C MET A 1 13.03 -12.26 -15.09
N GLY A 2 13.03 -11.94 -13.79
CA GLY A 2 12.84 -12.95 -12.73
C GLY A 2 11.47 -13.63 -12.83
N LYS A 3 11.32 -14.79 -12.19
CA LYS A 3 10.00 -15.42 -12.00
C LYS A 3 9.24 -14.60 -10.95
N ASN A 4 7.92 -14.47 -11.09
CA ASN A 4 7.01 -13.82 -10.12
C ASN A 4 7.22 -12.31 -9.94
N ILE A 5 6.87 -11.54 -10.97
CA ILE A 5 6.69 -10.09 -10.86
C ILE A 5 5.38 -9.81 -10.12
N MET A 6 5.44 -9.01 -9.07
CA MET A 6 4.35 -8.74 -8.14
C MET A 6 3.72 -7.35 -8.38
N VAL A 7 4.56 -6.38 -8.73
CA VAL A 7 4.15 -4.98 -8.87
C VAL A 7 4.85 -4.36 -10.08
N VAL A 8 4.10 -3.53 -10.81
CA VAL A 8 4.61 -2.75 -11.94
C VAL A 8 4.27 -1.29 -11.70
N TYR A 9 5.24 -0.42 -11.93
CA TYR A 9 5.08 1.02 -11.75
C TYR A 9 5.79 1.77 -12.89
N GLN A 10 5.13 2.77 -13.47
CA GLN A 10 5.76 3.67 -14.42
C GLN A 10 6.01 5.00 -13.70
N ASP A 11 7.27 5.43 -13.65
CA ASP A 11 7.62 6.72 -13.06
C ASP A 11 7.34 7.88 -14.03
N ARG A 12 7.36 9.11 -13.50
CA ARG A 12 7.12 10.34 -14.28
C ARG A 12 8.19 10.62 -15.34
N LYS A 13 9.32 9.89 -15.34
CA LYS A 13 10.37 9.93 -16.37
C LYS A 13 10.16 8.86 -17.44
N ASN A 14 9.00 8.21 -17.46
CA ASN A 14 8.65 7.11 -18.37
C ASN A 14 9.55 5.87 -18.25
N GLN A 15 10.15 5.66 -17.08
CA GLN A 15 10.85 4.42 -16.78
C GLN A 15 9.90 3.44 -16.09
N PHE A 16 9.98 2.17 -16.48
CA PHE A 16 9.19 1.11 -15.88
C PHE A 16 9.98 0.40 -14.79
N TRP A 17 9.32 0.19 -13.66
CA TRP A 17 9.83 -0.51 -12.50
C TRP A 17 9.01 -1.77 -12.28
N PHE A 18 9.69 -2.90 -12.09
CA PHE A 18 9.07 -4.20 -11.88
C PHE A 18 9.61 -4.80 -10.58
N GLY A 19 8.77 -4.84 -9.56
CA GLY A 19 9.05 -5.49 -8.29
C GLY A 19 8.78 -6.98 -8.37
N SER A 20 9.67 -7.79 -7.82
CA SER A 20 9.54 -9.25 -7.82
C SER A 20 9.40 -9.80 -6.41
N TRP A 21 8.96 -11.06 -6.31
CA TRP A 21 8.86 -11.76 -5.04
C TRP A 21 10.22 -12.03 -4.36
N GLU A 22 11.28 -12.28 -5.14
CA GLU A 22 12.57 -12.73 -4.59
C GLU A 22 13.82 -12.24 -5.33
N THR A 23 13.65 -11.61 -6.50
CA THR A 23 14.76 -11.28 -7.42
C THR A 23 15.07 -9.77 -7.47
N GLY A 24 14.53 -8.99 -6.54
CA GLY A 24 14.72 -7.56 -6.44
C GLY A 24 13.81 -6.76 -7.36
N VAL A 25 14.29 -5.58 -7.78
CA VAL A 25 13.57 -4.68 -8.67
C VAL A 25 14.26 -4.60 -10.02
N TYR A 26 13.48 -4.56 -11.09
CA TYR A 26 13.99 -4.29 -12.43
C TYR A 26 13.57 -2.89 -12.86
N ARG A 27 14.49 -2.13 -13.45
CA ARG A 27 14.23 -0.83 -14.06
C ARG A 27 14.46 -0.90 -15.57
N TYR A 28 13.51 -0.44 -16.35
CA TYR A 28 13.57 -0.36 -17.80
C TYR A 28 13.37 1.08 -18.26
N ASP A 29 14.35 1.65 -18.96
CA ASP A 29 14.31 3.03 -19.45
C ASP A 29 13.83 3.16 -20.91
N GLY A 30 13.29 2.08 -21.48
CA GLY A 30 12.94 2.00 -22.90
C GLY A 30 14.03 1.40 -23.79
N ASN A 31 15.27 1.30 -23.31
CA ASN A 31 16.41 0.72 -24.03
C ASN A 31 17.12 -0.37 -23.23
N LYS A 32 17.29 -0.17 -21.92
CA LYS A 32 18.08 -1.02 -21.03
C LYS A 32 17.26 -1.48 -19.84
N LEU A 33 17.32 -2.78 -19.58
CA LEU A 33 16.80 -3.39 -18.35
C LEU A 33 17.95 -3.58 -17.35
N VAL A 34 17.82 -3.01 -16.15
CA VAL A 34 18.78 -3.14 -15.04
C VAL A 34 18.08 -3.83 -13.87
N ASN A 35 18.77 -4.75 -13.19
CA ASN A 35 18.27 -5.40 -11.99
C ASN A 35 19.03 -4.89 -10.75
N TYR A 36 18.28 -4.47 -9.74
CA TYR A 36 18.80 -4.07 -8.44
C TYR A 36 18.34 -5.06 -7.38
N THR A 37 19.25 -5.38 -6.47
CA THR A 37 19.10 -6.39 -5.41
C THR A 37 19.78 -5.86 -4.16
N THR A 38 19.76 -6.64 -3.07
CA THR A 38 20.49 -6.31 -1.84
C THR A 38 21.98 -6.03 -2.05
N LYS A 39 22.61 -6.61 -3.09
CA LYS A 39 23.99 -6.31 -3.49
C LYS A 39 24.20 -4.86 -3.96
N HIS A 40 23.12 -4.18 -4.32
CA HIS A 40 23.11 -2.80 -4.82
C HIS A 40 22.54 -1.81 -3.79
N GLY A 41 22.29 -2.25 -2.56
CA GLY A 41 21.75 -1.42 -1.47
C GLY A 41 20.23 -1.47 -1.28
N LEU A 42 19.52 -2.25 -2.08
CA LEU A 42 18.09 -2.52 -1.84
C LEU A 42 17.91 -3.23 -0.49
N LEU A 43 16.92 -2.85 0.31
CA LEU A 43 16.72 -3.42 1.65
C LEU A 43 16.36 -4.92 1.59
N ASN A 44 15.53 -5.32 0.63
CA ASN A 44 15.02 -6.67 0.48
C ASN A 44 14.81 -6.99 -1.02
N ASN A 45 15.01 -8.24 -1.43
CA ASN A 45 14.74 -8.65 -2.81
C ASN A 45 13.26 -8.94 -3.10
N ARG A 46 12.41 -9.05 -2.06
CA ARG A 46 10.96 -9.01 -2.20
C ARG A 46 10.51 -7.55 -2.29
N ILE A 47 9.67 -7.22 -3.26
CA ILE A 47 9.07 -5.89 -3.43
C ILE A 47 7.55 -6.05 -3.48
N ASP A 48 6.86 -5.38 -2.55
CA ASP A 48 5.40 -5.44 -2.44
C ASP A 48 4.75 -4.17 -3.03
N GLU A 49 5.31 -2.97 -2.80
CA GLU A 49 4.85 -1.73 -3.46
C GLU A 49 6.00 -0.88 -4.00
N ILE A 50 5.67 -0.04 -4.99
CA ILE A 50 6.55 0.97 -5.57
C ILE A 50 5.79 2.30 -5.63
N LYS A 51 6.38 3.37 -5.09
CA LYS A 51 5.80 4.74 -5.12
C LYS A 51 6.85 5.78 -5.45
N GLU A 52 6.43 6.90 -6.04
CA GLU A 52 7.30 8.03 -6.37
C GLU A 52 6.88 9.27 -5.56
N ASP A 53 7.84 10.02 -5.03
CA ASP A 53 7.57 11.35 -4.44
C ASP A 53 7.66 12.47 -5.49
N GLU A 54 7.22 13.67 -5.13
CA GLU A 54 7.23 14.83 -6.05
C GLU A 54 8.62 15.19 -6.57
N LEU A 55 9.70 14.85 -5.85
CA LEU A 55 11.09 15.09 -6.23
C LEU A 55 11.64 14.01 -7.18
N GLY A 56 10.87 12.97 -7.46
CA GLY A 56 11.25 11.86 -8.34
C GLY A 56 12.12 10.81 -7.67
N ASN A 57 12.11 10.73 -6.34
CA ASN A 57 12.65 9.57 -5.63
C ASN A 57 11.65 8.43 -5.69
N ILE A 58 12.16 7.21 -5.85
CA ILE A 58 11.35 6.00 -5.90
C ILE A 58 11.52 5.23 -4.59
N TYR A 59 10.40 4.83 -4.00
CA TYR A 59 10.34 4.10 -2.74
C TYR A 59 9.84 2.69 -2.98
N PHE A 60 10.41 1.74 -2.25
CA PHE A 60 10.08 0.31 -2.35
C PHE A 60 9.77 -0.23 -0.96
N SER A 61 8.53 -0.64 -0.75
CA SER A 61 8.11 -1.38 0.45
C SER A 61 8.31 -2.88 0.23
N SER A 62 8.52 -3.60 1.33
CA SER A 62 8.70 -5.04 1.31
C SER A 62 8.25 -5.63 2.65
N ALA A 63 7.76 -6.86 2.64
CA ALA A 63 7.54 -7.64 3.85
C ALA A 63 8.87 -7.84 4.57
N ASN A 64 9.08 -7.11 5.67
CA ASN A 64 10.30 -7.16 6.46
C ASN A 64 10.03 -6.88 7.94
N ALA A 65 10.86 -7.44 8.82
CA ALA A 65 10.75 -7.28 10.27
C ALA A 65 11.39 -5.99 10.81
N THR A 66 11.97 -5.13 9.94
CA THR A 66 12.81 -4.00 10.36
C THR A 66 12.11 -2.64 10.28
N SER A 67 10.80 -2.63 10.07
CA SER A 67 9.97 -1.43 9.91
C SER A 67 10.64 -0.34 9.06
N SER A 68 11.03 -0.71 7.84
CA SER A 68 11.83 0.15 6.96
C SER A 68 11.49 -0.06 5.48
N ILE A 69 11.76 0.95 4.66
CA ILE A 69 11.61 0.91 3.19
C ILE A 69 12.90 1.33 2.50
N SER A 70 13.04 0.97 1.23
CA SER A 70 14.15 1.46 0.40
C SER A 70 13.75 2.73 -0.33
N LYS A 71 14.66 3.70 -0.42
CA LYS A 71 14.54 4.91 -1.25
C LYS A 71 15.64 4.90 -2.30
N PHE A 72 15.30 5.19 -3.56
CA PHE A 72 16.23 5.38 -4.66
C PHE A 72 16.14 6.81 -5.17
N ASN A 73 17.26 7.52 -5.15
CA ASN A 73 17.33 8.93 -5.53
C ASN A 73 17.70 9.17 -7.02
N GLY A 74 17.68 8.11 -7.83
CA GLY A 74 18.17 8.14 -9.21
C GLY A 74 19.58 7.59 -9.39
N SER A 75 20.37 7.47 -8.31
CA SER A 75 21.76 7.00 -8.34
C SER A 75 22.01 5.79 -7.45
N TYR A 76 21.57 5.84 -6.18
CA TYR A 76 21.81 4.78 -5.20
C TYR A 76 20.62 4.61 -4.24
N PHE A 77 20.62 3.48 -3.53
CA PHE A 77 19.60 3.16 -2.53
C PHE A 77 20.02 3.62 -1.14
N THR A 78 19.05 4.09 -0.36
CA THR A 78 19.15 4.32 1.08
C THR A 78 17.97 3.67 1.80
N THR A 79 18.14 3.38 3.09
CA THR A 79 17.06 2.85 3.94
C THR A 79 16.40 3.98 4.69
N VAL A 80 15.07 4.09 4.58
CA VAL A 80 14.26 4.99 5.41
C VAL A 80 13.64 4.14 6.52
N ARG A 81 14.00 4.45 7.77
CA ARG A 81 13.53 3.72 8.95
C ARG A 81 12.27 4.36 9.48
N ALA A 82 11.27 3.54 9.80
CA ALA A 82 10.05 4.03 10.39
C ALA A 82 10.23 4.36 11.87
N VAL A 83 9.50 5.39 12.31
CA VAL A 83 9.41 5.80 13.72
C VAL A 83 7.97 5.57 14.17
N PRO A 84 7.73 4.83 15.27
CA PRO A 84 6.38 4.66 15.81
C PRO A 84 5.74 6.02 16.13
N SER A 85 4.49 6.19 15.70
CA SER A 85 3.73 7.41 15.92
C SER A 85 2.24 7.12 16.06
N ASN A 86 1.53 8.00 16.76
CA ASN A 86 0.07 8.04 16.81
C ASN A 86 -0.48 9.30 16.12
N ASP A 87 0.39 10.09 15.49
CA ASP A 87 0.05 11.36 14.85
C ASP A 87 -0.45 11.11 13.42
N TRP A 88 -1.71 10.69 13.34
CA TRP A 88 -2.41 10.58 12.08
C TRP A 88 -2.73 11.97 11.52
N LYS A 89 -2.19 12.23 10.35
CA LYS A 89 -2.40 13.46 9.58
C LYS A 89 -2.74 13.07 8.13
N LEU A 90 -3.17 14.03 7.33
CA LEU A 90 -3.40 13.84 5.90
C LEU A 90 -3.04 15.13 5.17
N LEU A 91 -1.84 15.16 4.59
CA LEU A 91 -1.32 16.23 3.75
C LEU A 91 -1.22 15.69 2.31
N PRO A 92 -1.45 16.54 1.29
CA PRO A 92 -1.39 16.11 -0.11
C PRO A 92 -0.04 15.53 -0.55
N THR A 93 1.05 15.87 0.15
CA THR A 93 2.41 15.39 -0.17
C THR A 93 2.76 14.08 0.52
N ASP A 94 1.87 13.56 1.38
CA ASP A 94 2.15 12.34 2.12
C ASP A 94 2.08 11.12 1.21
N ILE A 95 2.97 10.16 1.47
CA ILE A 95 2.95 8.87 0.78
C ILE A 95 2.66 7.78 1.79
N TRP A 96 1.61 7.01 1.53
CA TRP A 96 1.20 5.90 2.38
C TRP A 96 1.70 4.57 1.83
N PHE A 97 2.21 3.70 2.68
CA PHE A 97 2.66 2.35 2.31
C PHE A 97 2.07 1.31 3.27
N GLU A 98 1.81 0.12 2.77
CA GLU A 98 1.37 -1.01 3.56
C GLU A 98 2.46 -1.46 4.55
N HIS A 99 2.03 -1.98 5.69
CA HIS A 99 2.90 -2.69 6.63
C HIS A 99 2.75 -4.20 6.41
N SER A 100 3.43 -4.74 5.41
CA SER A 100 3.19 -6.09 4.90
C SER A 100 3.82 -7.24 5.72
N TYR A 101 4.06 -7.05 7.02
CA TYR A 101 4.69 -8.06 7.89
C TYR A 101 3.99 -8.17 9.25
N GLY A 102 3.44 -9.36 9.56
CA GLY A 102 3.13 -9.75 10.93
C GLY A 102 1.72 -9.46 11.44
N ASN A 103 0.71 -9.17 10.59
CA ASN A 103 -0.66 -8.90 11.03
C ASN A 103 -0.73 -7.83 12.12
N THR A 104 -0.06 -6.69 11.91
CA THR A 104 0.15 -5.72 13.00
C THR A 104 -0.96 -4.67 13.07
N GLY A 105 -1.83 -4.58 12.07
CA GLY A 105 -2.80 -3.48 11.94
C GLY A 105 -2.11 -2.13 11.83
N LYS A 106 -0.97 -2.08 11.13
CA LYS A 106 -0.16 -0.86 10.97
C LYS A 106 -0.11 -0.42 9.51
N VAL A 107 0.31 0.82 9.30
CA VAL A 107 0.61 1.41 8.00
C VAL A 107 1.77 2.37 8.15
N TYR A 108 2.48 2.63 7.05
CA TYR A 108 3.46 3.69 7.01
C TYR A 108 2.91 4.94 6.33
N ARG A 109 3.28 6.10 6.88
CA ARG A 109 3.03 7.41 6.29
C ARG A 109 4.34 8.17 6.22
N TYR A 110 4.79 8.50 5.02
CA TYR A 110 5.97 9.32 4.79
C TYR A 110 5.56 10.77 4.56
N ASP A 111 6.04 11.70 5.39
CA ASP A 111 5.69 13.13 5.32
C ASP A 111 6.68 13.99 4.51
N GLY A 112 7.58 13.34 3.77
CA GLY A 112 8.68 14.01 3.06
C GLY A 112 10.00 14.02 3.84
N ALA A 113 9.96 13.84 5.16
CA ALA A 113 11.13 13.81 6.04
C ALA A 113 11.21 12.53 6.89
N THR A 114 10.09 12.12 7.47
CA THR A 114 9.98 11.00 8.42
C THR A 114 8.98 9.98 7.90
N LEU A 115 9.37 8.70 8.02
CA LEU A 115 8.45 7.59 7.83
C LEU A 115 7.83 7.27 9.19
N HIS A 116 6.53 7.53 9.34
CA HIS A 116 5.78 7.23 10.56
C HIS A 116 5.18 5.84 10.44
N GLU A 117 5.42 4.99 11.42
CA GLU A 117 4.70 3.73 11.60
C GLU A 117 3.47 4.00 12.47
N LEU A 118 2.28 3.92 11.87
CA LEU A 118 1.02 4.27 12.51
C LEU A 118 0.21 3.02 12.81
N GLN A 119 -0.34 2.96 14.03
CA GLN A 119 -1.30 1.93 14.43
C GLN A 119 -2.72 2.37 14.02
N PHE A 120 -3.47 1.48 13.36
CA PHE A 120 -4.88 1.74 13.10
C PHE A 120 -5.71 1.80 14.38
N PRO A 121 -6.78 2.62 14.41
CA PRO A 121 -7.81 2.45 15.42
C PRO A 121 -8.38 1.03 15.35
N LYS A 122 -8.81 0.48 16.50
CA LYS A 122 -9.42 -0.85 16.51
C LYS A 122 -10.75 -0.80 15.72
N PRO A 123 -10.98 -1.76 14.80
CA PRO A 123 -12.27 -1.89 14.15
C PRO A 123 -13.36 -2.35 15.12
N PRO A 124 -14.65 -2.07 14.84
CA PRO A 124 -15.76 -2.61 15.61
C PRO A 124 -15.73 -4.15 15.61
N ASN A 125 -16.03 -4.76 16.76
CA ASN A 125 -16.30 -6.20 16.89
C ASN A 125 -15.19 -7.18 16.42
N LEU A 126 -13.94 -6.73 16.23
CA LEU A 126 -12.82 -7.62 15.94
C LEU A 126 -11.89 -7.78 17.16
N SER A 127 -11.62 -9.03 17.54
CA SER A 127 -10.67 -9.39 18.59
C SER A 127 -9.29 -9.82 18.06
N ASN A 128 -9.18 -10.09 16.76
CA ASN A 128 -7.97 -10.63 16.13
C ASN A 128 -7.14 -9.54 15.42
N PRO A 129 -5.83 -9.79 15.21
CA PRO A 129 -5.01 -8.93 14.36
C PRO A 129 -5.52 -8.90 12.91
N PHE A 130 -5.29 -7.79 12.21
CA PHE A 130 -5.61 -7.60 10.80
C PHE A 130 -4.42 -6.98 10.06
N ASP A 131 -4.38 -7.13 8.74
CA ASP A 131 -3.38 -6.49 7.87
C ASP A 131 -4.05 -5.55 6.87
N VAL A 132 -3.28 -4.55 6.42
CA VAL A 132 -3.64 -3.66 5.32
C VAL A 132 -3.06 -4.24 4.04
N TYR A 133 -3.91 -4.45 3.05
CA TYR A 133 -3.57 -5.09 1.77
C TYR A 133 -3.71 -4.17 0.56
N SER A 134 -4.33 -3.01 0.75
CA SER A 134 -4.47 -2.03 -0.30
C SER A 134 -4.67 -0.65 0.31
N ILE A 135 -4.11 0.35 -0.36
CA ILE A 135 -4.25 1.75 0.02
C ILE A 135 -4.62 2.54 -1.22
N TYR A 136 -5.70 3.31 -1.13
CA TYR A 136 -6.22 4.11 -2.21
C TYR A 136 -6.55 5.51 -1.73
N GLU A 137 -6.19 6.52 -2.51
CA GLU A 137 -6.60 7.91 -2.28
C GLU A 137 -7.74 8.24 -3.25
N ASP A 138 -8.86 8.73 -2.73
CA ASP A 138 -9.97 9.18 -3.57
C ASP A 138 -9.80 10.62 -4.06
N ASN A 139 -10.64 11.03 -5.02
CA ASN A 139 -10.60 12.37 -5.59
C ASN A 139 -10.89 13.53 -4.61
N LYS A 140 -11.31 13.24 -3.37
CA LYS A 140 -11.48 14.22 -2.29
C LYS A 140 -10.27 14.25 -1.35
N GLY A 141 -9.23 13.48 -1.65
CA GLY A 141 -8.03 13.32 -0.84
C GLY A 141 -8.24 12.43 0.39
N CYS A 142 -9.33 11.68 0.48
CA CYS A 142 -9.53 10.72 1.59
C CYS A 142 -8.76 9.43 1.30
N MET A 143 -8.15 8.86 2.33
CA MET A 143 -7.48 7.58 2.25
C MET A 143 -8.43 6.43 2.54
N TRP A 144 -8.30 5.36 1.79
CA TRP A 144 -9.06 4.11 1.90
C TRP A 144 -8.08 2.96 2.08
N PHE A 145 -8.24 2.22 3.17
CA PHE A 145 -7.37 1.14 3.56
C PHE A 145 -8.15 -0.17 3.52
N GLY A 146 -7.87 -1.00 2.51
CA GLY A 146 -8.44 -2.34 2.43
C GLY A 146 -7.73 -3.26 3.40
N THR A 147 -8.51 -3.91 4.26
CA THR A 147 -7.99 -4.76 5.33
C THR A 147 -8.55 -6.17 5.25
N ASN A 148 -7.93 -7.10 5.96
CA ASN A 148 -8.40 -8.47 6.12
C ASN A 148 -8.27 -8.88 7.59
N PRO A 149 -9.33 -9.42 8.21
CA PRO A 149 -10.63 -9.79 7.64
C PRO A 149 -11.71 -8.70 7.69
N VAL A 150 -11.39 -7.49 8.15
CA VAL A 150 -12.43 -6.55 8.60
C VAL A 150 -13.30 -6.00 7.45
N GLY A 151 -12.68 -5.56 6.37
CA GLY A 151 -13.31 -4.72 5.35
C GLY A 151 -12.44 -3.51 5.04
N VAL A 152 -13.02 -2.31 4.98
CA VAL A 152 -12.30 -1.08 4.63
C VAL A 152 -12.36 -0.06 5.76
N CYS A 153 -11.24 0.60 6.03
CA CYS A 153 -11.20 1.82 6.85
C CYS A 153 -10.99 3.03 5.93
N ARG A 154 -11.88 4.01 5.99
CA ARG A 154 -11.72 5.32 5.35
C ARG A 154 -11.18 6.31 6.38
N PHE A 155 -10.25 7.17 5.98
CA PHE A 155 -9.72 8.28 6.76
C PHE A 155 -9.78 9.57 5.96
N ASP A 156 -10.39 10.62 6.53
CA ASP A 156 -10.57 11.92 5.87
C ASP A 156 -9.66 13.04 6.40
N GLY A 157 -8.65 12.67 7.20
CA GLY A 157 -7.77 13.61 7.88
C GLY A 157 -8.25 13.99 9.29
N THR A 158 -9.50 13.71 9.63
CA THR A 158 -10.09 14.02 10.94
C THR A 158 -10.67 12.79 11.63
N SER A 159 -11.36 11.94 10.87
CA SER A 159 -12.15 10.82 11.39
C SER A 159 -11.91 9.53 10.60
N TYR A 160 -12.21 8.41 11.26
CA TYR A 160 -12.14 7.08 10.68
C TYR A 160 -13.56 6.52 10.54
N GLU A 161 -13.85 5.94 9.38
CA GLU A 161 -15.11 5.25 9.10
C GLU A 161 -14.78 3.82 8.69
N TRP A 162 -15.28 2.84 9.46
CA TRP A 162 -15.16 1.42 9.14
C TRP A 162 -16.37 0.98 8.33
N ILE A 163 -16.11 0.32 7.22
CA ILE A 163 -17.10 -0.38 6.41
C ILE A 163 -16.71 -1.85 6.44
N THR A 164 -17.45 -2.62 7.21
CA THR A 164 -17.18 -4.03 7.47
C THR A 164 -17.85 -4.94 6.44
N GLU A 165 -17.47 -6.22 6.37
CA GLU A 165 -18.17 -7.18 5.51
C GLU A 165 -19.68 -7.27 5.81
N GLU A 166 -20.08 -7.10 7.08
CA GLU A 166 -21.49 -7.10 7.48
C GLU A 166 -22.27 -5.93 6.86
N ASP A 167 -21.59 -4.83 6.54
CA ASP A 167 -22.20 -3.63 5.95
C ASP A 167 -22.41 -3.75 4.43
N VAL A 168 -21.70 -4.67 3.75
CA VAL A 168 -21.64 -4.73 2.28
C VAL A 168 -22.00 -6.08 1.67
N THR A 169 -22.22 -7.13 2.47
CA THR A 169 -22.63 -8.45 1.96
C THR A 169 -24.11 -8.73 2.23
N GLU A 170 -24.88 -9.03 1.18
CA GLU A 170 -26.23 -9.61 1.32
C GLU A 170 -26.16 -11.08 1.77
N PHE A 171 -25.05 -11.76 1.50
CA PHE A 171 -24.81 -13.17 1.83
C PHE A 171 -23.90 -13.29 3.05
N ARG A 172 -24.53 -13.34 4.22
CA ARG A 172 -23.85 -13.69 5.47
C ARG A 172 -23.31 -15.14 5.36
N ASN A 173 -22.03 -15.35 5.71
CA ASN A 173 -21.37 -16.66 5.95
C ASN A 173 -20.58 -17.37 4.82
N GLU A 174 -20.05 -16.69 3.79
CA GLU A 174 -19.10 -17.35 2.86
C GLU A 174 -17.61 -17.22 3.22
N GLY A 175 -17.31 -16.68 4.40
CA GLY A 175 -15.94 -16.55 4.91
C GLY A 175 -15.31 -15.20 4.58
N ALA A 176 -14.42 -14.76 5.46
CA ALA A 176 -13.80 -13.45 5.37
C ALA A 176 -12.91 -13.35 4.12
N ASN A 177 -13.30 -12.50 3.19
CA ASN A 177 -12.53 -12.19 2.01
C ASN A 177 -11.84 -10.84 2.26
N GLY A 178 -10.51 -10.83 2.28
CA GLY A 178 -9.76 -9.57 2.41
C GLY A 178 -9.98 -8.66 1.21
N VAL A 179 -10.07 -7.34 1.44
CA VAL A 179 -10.14 -6.33 0.36
C VAL A 179 -8.78 -6.21 -0.30
N ARG A 180 -8.67 -6.70 -1.54
CA ARG A 180 -7.39 -6.80 -2.27
C ARG A 180 -7.10 -5.60 -3.19
N SER A 181 -8.15 -4.89 -3.60
CA SER A 181 -8.02 -3.69 -4.41
C SER A 181 -9.25 -2.81 -4.24
N ILE A 182 -9.03 -1.50 -4.28
CA ILE A 182 -10.05 -0.45 -4.22
C ILE A 182 -9.84 0.43 -5.45
N ILE A 183 -10.91 0.69 -6.21
CA ILE A 183 -10.88 1.53 -7.42
C ILE A 183 -12.06 2.52 -7.36
N GLN A 184 -11.85 3.75 -7.85
CA GLN A 184 -12.93 4.71 -8.08
C GLN A 184 -13.25 4.82 -9.57
N ASP A 185 -14.53 4.77 -9.92
CA ASP A 185 -15.01 5.00 -11.28
C ASP A 185 -15.01 6.50 -11.64
N LYS A 186 -15.24 6.80 -12.92
CA LYS A 186 -15.29 8.18 -13.45
C LYS A 186 -16.43 9.05 -12.88
N ASN A 187 -17.45 8.44 -12.30
CA ASN A 187 -18.58 9.13 -11.69
C ASN A 187 -18.38 9.35 -10.18
N GLY A 188 -17.32 8.79 -9.61
CA GLY A 188 -17.00 8.82 -8.20
C GLY A 188 -17.55 7.64 -7.38
N GLU A 189 -18.24 6.68 -8.02
CA GLU A 189 -18.64 5.40 -7.41
C GLU A 189 -17.42 4.52 -7.17
N LYS A 190 -17.46 3.67 -6.14
CA LYS A 190 -16.30 2.92 -5.65
C LYS A 190 -16.53 1.43 -5.80
N GLU A 191 -15.57 0.74 -6.40
CA GLU A 191 -15.57 -0.71 -6.52
C GLU A 191 -14.51 -1.31 -5.59
N GLN A 192 -14.90 -2.33 -4.84
CA GLN A 192 -13.99 -3.10 -4.00
C GLN A 192 -13.93 -4.53 -4.52
N SER A 193 -12.74 -5.12 -4.56
CA SER A 193 -12.57 -6.51 -4.98
C SER A 193 -12.09 -7.39 -3.84
N PHE A 194 -12.77 -8.53 -3.71
CA PHE A 194 -12.67 -9.47 -2.61
C PHE A 194 -12.15 -10.84 -3.10
N GLY A 195 -11.04 -10.88 -3.84
CA GLY A 195 -10.65 -12.11 -4.54
C GLY A 195 -11.65 -12.52 -5.65
N ARG A 196 -11.11 -12.99 -6.79
CA ARG A 196 -11.72 -13.36 -8.09
C ARG A 196 -12.93 -12.61 -8.69
N VAL A 197 -13.64 -11.71 -8.01
CA VAL A 197 -14.71 -10.88 -8.60
C VAL A 197 -14.75 -9.50 -7.92
N PRO A 198 -14.78 -8.39 -8.67
CA PRO A 198 -15.10 -7.07 -8.13
C PRO A 198 -16.60 -6.98 -7.79
N PHE A 199 -16.96 -6.36 -6.66
CA PHE A 199 -18.33 -6.02 -6.31
C PHE A 199 -18.53 -4.49 -6.31
N ILE A 200 -19.65 -4.06 -6.89
CA ILE A 200 -20.11 -2.66 -6.94
C ILE A 200 -21.11 -2.44 -5.82
N GLY A 201 -20.74 -1.64 -4.82
CA GLY A 201 -21.68 -1.20 -3.78
C GLY A 201 -22.44 0.04 -4.25
N LYS A 202 -23.67 -0.12 -4.75
CA LYS A 202 -24.59 1.01 -4.91
C LYS A 202 -25.24 1.32 -3.56
N ARG A 203 -24.99 2.50 -3.00
CA ARG A 203 -25.81 2.99 -1.88
C ARG A 203 -27.21 3.35 -2.41
N GLN A 204 -28.26 2.83 -1.76
CA GLN A 204 -29.63 3.34 -1.86
C GLN A 204 -29.74 4.70 -1.17
#